data_AF-A0A5J6SEC8-F1
#
_entry.id   AF-A0A5J6SEC8-F1
#
_cell.length_a   1.000
_cell.length_b   1.000
_cell.length_c   1.000
_cell.angle_alpha   90.00
_cell.angle_beta   90.00
_cell.angle_gamma   90.00
#
_symmetry.space_group_name_H-M   'P 1'
#
loop_
_entity.id
_entity.type
_entity.pdbx_description
1 polymer ?
#
loop_
_entity_poly.entity_id
_entity_poly.type
_entity_poly.pdbx_seq_one_letter_code
_entity_poly.pdbx_strand_id
1 'polypeptide(L)'
;MVWDFWALRPESLHQVSFLFSDRGIPDGHRHMNGYGSHTFKLINAKDEPIYCKFHYKTDQGIRNLTVEEANRLSAEDPDYGIHDLYEAIANGNYPS
;
A
#
# COMPACT_ATOMS: atom_id res chain seq x y z
N MET A 1 -12.14 -14.98 -14.96
CA MET A 1 -12.36 -13.56 -15.30
C MET A 1 -11.12 -12.70 -15.04
N VAL A 2 -10.55 -12.65 -13.83
CA VAL A 2 -9.38 -11.77 -13.56
C VAL A 2 -8.12 -12.14 -14.37
N TRP A 3 -7.77 -13.43 -14.42
CA TRP A 3 -6.58 -13.90 -15.14
C TRP A 3 -6.67 -13.74 -16.66
N ASP A 4 -7.88 -13.82 -17.22
CA ASP A 4 -8.11 -13.60 -18.66
C ASP A 4 -7.76 -12.15 -19.05
N PHE A 5 -8.24 -11.19 -18.26
CA PHE A 5 -7.90 -9.78 -18.46
C PHE A 5 -6.39 -9.52 -18.33
N TRP A 6 -5.74 -10.01 -17.27
CA TRP A 6 -4.30 -9.79 -17.06
C TRP A 6 -3.44 -10.47 -18.13
N ALA A 7 -3.85 -11.63 -18.63
CA ALA A 7 -3.16 -12.29 -19.73
C ALA A 7 -3.29 -11.53 -21.06
N LEU A 8 -4.42 -10.85 -21.29
CA LEU A 8 -4.70 -10.11 -22.53
C LEU A 8 -4.30 -8.63 -22.49
N ARG A 9 -4.01 -8.07 -21.31
CA ARG A 9 -3.59 -6.68 -21.09
C ARG A 9 -2.21 -6.63 -20.43
N PRO A 10 -1.12 -6.81 -21.22
CA PRO A 10 0.23 -6.90 -20.67
C PRO A 10 0.68 -5.62 -19.95
N GLU A 11 0.05 -4.46 -20.23
CA GLU A 11 0.31 -3.23 -19.47
C GLU A 11 -0.03 -3.34 -17.97
N SER A 12 -0.86 -4.31 -17.59
CA SER A 12 -1.20 -4.58 -16.19
C SER A 12 -0.09 -5.31 -15.43
N LEU A 13 0.83 -5.97 -16.14
CA LEU A 13 1.75 -6.96 -15.55
C LEU A 13 2.61 -6.37 -14.44
N HIS A 14 3.06 -5.12 -14.57
CA HIS A 14 3.88 -4.48 -13.54
C HIS A 14 3.14 -4.39 -12.19
N GLN A 15 1.89 -3.92 -12.20
CA GLN A 15 1.11 -3.82 -10.96
C GLN A 15 0.70 -5.20 -10.43
N VAL A 16 0.41 -6.15 -11.33
CA VAL A 16 0.11 -7.54 -10.95
C VAL A 16 1.31 -8.19 -10.24
N SER A 17 2.53 -7.99 -10.73
CA SER A 17 3.73 -8.49 -10.06
C SER A 17 3.89 -7.92 -8.64
N PHE A 18 3.52 -6.65 -8.41
CA PHE A 18 3.53 -6.07 -7.07
C PHE A 18 2.43 -6.67 -6.19
N LEU A 19 1.22 -6.83 -6.73
CA LEU A 19 0.06 -7.42 -6.04
C LEU A 19 0.32 -8.87 -5.59
N PHE A 20 1.08 -9.66 -6.36
CA PHE A 20 1.43 -11.04 -6.01
C PHE A 20 2.81 -11.17 -5.32
N SER A 21 3.45 -10.06 -4.99
CA SER A 21 4.57 -10.06 -4.04
C SER A 21 4.05 -10.02 -2.60
N ASP A 22 4.93 -10.14 -1.61
CA ASP A 22 4.57 -10.00 -0.19
C ASP A 22 3.80 -8.69 0.08
N ARG A 23 4.08 -7.61 -0.67
CA ARG A 23 3.38 -6.32 -0.50
C ARG A 23 1.91 -6.33 -0.92
N GLY A 24 1.40 -7.43 -1.46
CA GLY A 24 -0.02 -7.64 -1.72
C GLY A 24 -0.85 -7.87 -0.46
N ILE A 25 -0.21 -8.26 0.65
CA ILE A 25 -0.87 -8.60 1.89
C ILE A 25 -0.13 -7.91 3.07
N PRO A 26 -0.25 -6.58 3.21
CA PRO A 26 0.46 -5.85 4.25
C PRO A 26 -0.03 -6.22 5.65
N ASP A 27 0.89 -6.19 6.63
CA ASP A 27 0.62 -6.41 8.05
C ASP A 27 0.05 -5.13 8.68
N GLY A 28 -1.21 -4.83 8.36
CA GLY A 28 -1.89 -3.60 8.75
C GLY A 28 -1.48 -2.37 7.93
N HIS A 29 -2.24 -1.29 8.06
CA HIS A 29 -2.03 -0.07 7.26
C HIS A 29 -0.76 0.70 7.62
N ARG A 30 -0.24 0.52 8.83
CA ARG A 30 0.92 1.28 9.32
C ARG A 30 2.24 0.77 8.77
N HIS A 31 2.26 -0.43 8.18
CA HIS A 31 3.48 -1.09 7.70
C HIS A 31 3.60 -1.11 6.17
N MET A 32 2.92 -0.19 5.49
CA MET A 32 3.01 -0.02 4.04
C MET A 32 3.49 1.38 3.67
N ASN A 33 4.21 1.47 2.55
CA ASN A 33 4.47 2.76 1.92
C ASN A 33 3.24 3.21 1.13
N GLY A 34 3.07 4.53 0.99
CA GLY A 34 2.18 5.15 0.01
C GLY A 34 2.95 5.71 -1.18
N TYR A 35 2.34 5.67 -2.37
CA TYR A 35 2.93 6.24 -3.58
C TYR A 35 1.86 6.98 -4.37
N GLY A 36 2.19 8.16 -4.89
CA GLY A 36 1.28 8.93 -5.74
C GLY A 36 1.03 8.32 -7.11
N SER A 37 1.82 7.31 -7.50
CA SER A 37 1.80 6.57 -8.78
C SER A 37 2.09 7.42 -10.01
N HIS A 38 1.27 8.44 -10.28
CA HIS A 38 1.39 9.35 -11.41
C HIS A 38 2.54 10.33 -11.27
N THR A 39 2.96 10.91 -12.39
CA THR A 39 3.84 12.07 -12.41
C THR A 39 3.00 13.31 -12.23
N PHE A 40 3.32 14.11 -11.23
CA PHE A 40 2.65 15.38 -10.96
C PHE A 40 3.54 16.54 -11.38
N LYS A 41 2.96 17.74 -11.47
CA LYS A 41 3.65 18.98 -11.78
C LYS A 41 3.48 19.95 -10.61
N LEU A 42 4.57 20.32 -9.96
CA LEU A 42 4.63 21.41 -9.00
C LEU A 42 4.96 22.70 -9.74
N ILE A 43 4.40 23.81 -9.30
CA ILE A 43 4.69 25.14 -9.84
C ILE A 43 5.38 25.94 -8.74
N ASN A 44 6.58 26.46 -9.03
CA ASN A 44 7.32 27.27 -8.07
C ASN A 44 6.85 28.74 -8.07
N ALA A 45 7.42 29.59 -7.20
CA ALA A 45 7.06 31.00 -7.10
C ALA A 45 7.38 31.85 -8.35
N LYS A 46 8.06 31.29 -9.35
CA LYS A 46 8.36 31.90 -10.66
C LYS A 46 7.52 31.32 -11.80
N ASP A 47 6.47 30.57 -11.48
CA ASP A 47 5.60 29.85 -12.44
C ASP A 47 6.32 28.76 -13.26
N GLU A 48 7.49 28.28 -12.80
CA GLU A 48 8.25 27.24 -13.51
C GLU A 48 7.76 25.84 -13.10
N PRO A 49 7.56 24.93 -14.06
CA PRO A 49 7.08 23.58 -13.78
C PRO A 49 8.19 22.62 -13.35
N ILE A 50 7.95 21.90 -12.25
CA ILE A 50 8.84 20.84 -11.74
C ILE A 50 8.04 19.54 -11.66
N TYR A 51 8.44 18.52 -12.42
CA TYR A 51 7.81 17.21 -12.34
C TYR A 51 8.26 16.45 -11.09
N CYS A 52 7.33 15.78 -10.42
CA CYS A 52 7.62 15.05 -9.20
C CYS A 52 6.84 13.72 -9.11
N LYS A 53 7.31 12.86 -8.19
CA LYS A 53 6.63 11.67 -7.69
C LYS A 53 6.46 11.82 -6.18
N PHE A 54 5.28 11.51 -5.67
CA PHE A 54 5.02 11.52 -4.22
C PHE A 54 5.27 10.14 -3.62
N HIS A 55 6.01 10.10 -2.52
CA HIS A 55 6.37 8.89 -1.79
C HIS A 55 6.11 9.15 -0.30
N TYR A 56 5.25 8.35 0.29
CA TYR A 56 5.00 8.30 1.73
C TYR A 56 5.70 7.05 2.26
N LYS A 57 6.75 7.25 3.04
CA LYS A 57 7.55 6.15 3.60
C LYS A 57 7.09 5.91 5.02
N THR A 58 6.69 4.68 5.32
CA THR A 58 6.36 4.28 6.68
C THR A 58 7.62 4.32 7.54
N ASP A 59 7.55 4.97 8.69
CA ASP A 59 8.61 4.92 9.71
C ASP A 59 8.52 3.66 10.57
N GLN A 60 7.42 2.90 10.48
CA GLN A 60 7.18 1.66 11.23
C GLN A 60 7.80 0.44 10.54
N GLY A 61 8.42 0.65 9.38
CA GLY A 61 9.03 -0.41 8.57
C GLY A 61 7.99 -1.23 7.81
N ILE A 62 8.42 -1.76 6.67
CA ILE A 62 7.55 -2.60 5.82
C ILE A 62 7.42 -3.99 6.43
N ARG A 63 6.19 -4.42 6.68
CA ARG A 63 5.84 -5.77 7.16
C ARG A 63 4.65 -6.29 6.36
N ASN A 64 4.66 -7.59 6.09
CA ASN A 64 3.62 -8.27 5.31
C ASN A 64 3.27 -9.60 5.98
N LEU A 65 2.06 -10.06 5.75
CA LEU A 65 1.55 -11.32 6.26
C LEU A 65 1.91 -12.47 5.31
N THR A 66 2.05 -13.67 5.86
CA THR A 66 1.99 -14.88 5.04
C THR A 66 0.56 -15.14 4.60
N VAL A 67 0.38 -15.97 3.57
CA VAL A 67 -0.96 -16.33 3.07
C VAL A 67 -1.77 -17.05 4.16
N GLU A 68 -1.13 -17.91 4.95
CA GLU A 68 -1.77 -18.64 6.05
C GLU A 68 -2.30 -17.69 7.11
N GLU A 69 -1.50 -16.70 7.51
CA GLU A 69 -1.89 -15.74 8.54
C GLU A 69 -2.99 -14.80 8.05
N ALA A 70 -2.90 -14.35 6.80
CA ALA A 70 -3.93 -13.52 6.19
C ALA A 70 -5.27 -14.26 6.06
N ASN A 71 -5.24 -15.55 5.70
CA ASN A 71 -6.45 -16.38 5.67
C ASN A 71 -7.06 -16.52 7.06
N ARG A 72 -6.24 -16.79 8.10
CA ARG A 72 -6.71 -16.85 9.49
C ARG A 72 -7.37 -15.53 9.91
N LEU A 73 -6.68 -14.41 9.71
CA LEU A 73 -7.19 -13.09 10.08
C LEU A 73 -8.48 -12.74 9.32
N SER A 74 -8.59 -13.10 8.04
CA SER A 74 -9.83 -12.85 7.26
C SER A 74 -11.09 -13.49 7.86
N ALA A 75 -10.93 -14.54 8.67
CA ALA A 75 -12.04 -15.23 9.33
C ALA A 75 -12.24 -14.75 10.79
N GLU A 76 -11.15 -14.49 11.50
CA GLU A 76 -11.18 -14.17 12.94
C GLU A 76 -11.30 -12.66 13.22
N ASP A 77 -10.68 -11.83 12.38
CA ASP A 77 -10.69 -10.37 12.44
C ASP A 77 -10.68 -9.77 11.01
N PRO A 78 -11.85 -9.77 10.32
CA PRO A 78 -11.94 -9.26 8.95
C PRO A 78 -11.62 -7.76 8.82
N ASP A 79 -11.61 -7.03 9.94
CA ASP A 79 -11.30 -5.61 10.02
C ASP A 79 -9.85 -5.34 10.48
N TYR A 80 -8.99 -6.37 10.53
CA TYR A 80 -7.65 -6.35 11.10
C TYR A 80 -6.84 -5.06 10.80
N GLY A 81 -6.78 -4.63 9.54
CA GLY A 81 -6.01 -3.44 9.16
C GLY A 81 -6.53 -2.13 9.78
N ILE A 82 -7.84 -2.01 9.95
CA ILE A 82 -8.49 -0.87 10.61
C ILE A 82 -8.33 -1.00 12.12
N HIS A 83 -8.53 -2.20 12.65
CA HIS A 83 -8.40 -2.50 14.07
C HIS A 83 -6.97 -2.19 14.58
N ASP A 84 -5.93 -2.69 13.92
CA ASP A 84 -4.52 -2.38 14.21
C ASP A 84 -4.27 -0.86 14.24
N LEU A 85 -4.75 -0.13 13.22
CA LEU A 85 -4.56 1.31 13.14
C LEU A 85 -5.27 2.04 14.29
N TYR A 86 -6.51 1.64 14.59
CA TYR A 86 -7.29 2.23 15.67
C TYR A 86 -6.61 2.02 17.03
N GLU A 87 -6.21 0.79 17.34
CA GLU A 87 -5.53 0.47 18.61
C GLU A 87 -4.20 1.21 18.74
N ALA A 88 -3.41 1.32 17.67
CA ALA A 88 -2.16 2.08 17.71
C ALA A 88 -2.42 3.53 18.11
N ILE A 89 -3.40 4.20 17.48
CA ILE A 89 -3.75 5.59 17.76
C ILE A 89 -4.33 5.74 19.17
N ALA A 90 -5.25 4.86 19.57
CA ALA A 90 -5.87 4.89 20.90
C ALA A 90 -4.86 4.72 22.03
N ASN A 91 -3.80 3.95 21.79
CA ASN A 91 -2.70 3.72 22.74
C ASN A 91 -1.57 4.76 22.64
N GLY A 92 -1.71 5.82 21.82
CA GLY A 92 -0.70 6.87 21.65
C GLY A 92 0.50 6.47 20.79
N ASN A 93 0.45 5.32 20.12
CA ASN A 93 1.46 4.83 19.18
C ASN A 93 1.15 5.32 17.76
N TYR A 94 1.25 6.62 17.54
CA TYR A 94 0.89 7.25 16.26
C TYR A 94 1.83 6.81 15.12
N PRO A 95 1.29 6.35 13.97
CA PRO A 95 2.09 6.14 12.78
C PRO A 95 2.46 7.48 12.11
N SER A 96 3.66 7.50 11.50
CA SER A 96 4.23 8.51 10.62
C SER A 96 4.78 7.91 9.34
#